data_AF-A0A967SDY0-F1
#
_entry.id   AF-A0A967SDY0-F1
#
_cell.length_a   1.000
_cell.length_b   1.000
_cell.length_c   1.000
_cell.angle_alpha   90.00
_cell.angle_beta   90.00
_cell.angle_gamma   90.00
#
_symmetry.space_group_name_H-M   'P 1'
#
loop_
_entity.id
_entity.type
_entity.pdbx_description
1 polymer ?
#
loop_
_entity_poly.entity_id
_entity_poly.type
_entity_poly.pdbx_seq_one_letter_code
_entity_poly.pdbx_strand_id
1 'polypeptide(L)' 'MGELMGEPFPAVDGTSPLDEVARLLTRQTPAVVVRENGALTGIITRYDMVRQLTG' A
#
# COMPACT_ATOMS: atom_id res chain seq x y z
N MET A 1 16.31 -9.14 -13.16
CA MET A 1 14.99 -8.69 -12.64
C MET A 1 15.13 -7.68 -11.50
N GLY A 2 15.98 -7.93 -10.50
CA GLY A 2 16.20 -6.97 -9.40
C GLY A 2 16.67 -5.58 -9.86
N GLU A 3 17.43 -5.49 -10.95
CA GLU A 3 17.89 -4.20 -11.52
C GLU A 3 16.76 -3.32 -12.09
N LEU A 4 15.59 -3.89 -12.36
CA LEU A 4 14.41 -3.14 -12.85
C LEU A 4 13.48 -2.74 -11.71
N MET A 5 13.54 -3.42 -10.57
CA MET A 5 12.70 -3.13 -9.42
C MET A 5 13.34 -2.02 -8.60
N GLY A 6 12.56 -1.00 -8.26
CA GLY A 6 12.96 -0.02 -7.25
C GLY A 6 12.94 -0.62 -5.84
N GLU A 7 13.08 0.24 -4.84
CA GLU A 7 12.91 -0.16 -3.45
C GLU A 7 11.53 -0.81 -3.22
N PRO A 8 11.46 -1.86 -2.38
CA PRO A 8 10.21 -2.54 -2.10
C PRO A 8 9.22 -1.57 -1.43
N PHE A 9 7.95 -1.68 -1.80
CA PHE A 9 6.91 -0.95 -1.11
C PHE A 9 6.77 -1.44 0.34
N PRO A 10 6.45 -0.53 1.28
CA PRO A 10 6.14 -0.90 2.65
C PRO A 10 4.93 -1.84 2.68
N ALA A 11 4.97 -2.77 3.64
CA ALA A 11 3.92 -3.75 3.85
C ALA A 11 3.07 -3.41 5.07
N VAL A 12 1.77 -3.62 4.96
CA VAL A 12 0.79 -3.46 6.02
C VAL A 12 0.00 -4.75 6.21
N ASP A 13 -0.61 -4.91 7.39
CA ASP A 13 -1.54 -6.01 7.63
C ASP A 13 -2.90 -5.69 6.98
N GLY A 14 -3.65 -6.70 6.52
CA GLY A 14 -5.00 -6.52 5.98
C GLY A 14 -5.99 -5.90 6.97
N THR A 15 -5.67 -5.94 8.27
CA THR A 15 -6.45 -5.32 9.34
C THR A 15 -5.91 -3.96 9.80
N SER A 16 -4.84 -3.44 9.18
CA SER A 16 -4.27 -2.14 9.52
C SER A 16 -5.30 -1.01 9.34
N PRO A 17 -5.39 -0.07 10.30
CA PRO A 17 -6.26 1.09 10.18
C PRO A 17 -6.00 1.92 8.92
N LEU A 18 -7.07 2.45 8.33
CA LEU A 18 -7.01 3.22 7.09
C LEU A 18 -6.11 4.47 7.20
N ASP A 19 -6.13 5.12 8.36
CA ASP A 19 -5.31 6.31 8.62
C ASP A 19 -3.81 5.98 8.72
N GLU A 20 -3.46 4.80 9.21
CA GLU A 20 -2.08 4.30 9.19
C GLU A 20 -1.62 4.06 7.74
N VAL A 21 -2.44 3.39 6.93
CA VAL A 21 -2.18 3.17 5.50
C VAL A 21 -2.03 4.50 4.77
N ALA A 22 -2.92 5.46 5.03
CA ALA A 22 -2.89 6.78 4.39
C ALA A 22 -1.60 7.56 4.71
N ARG A 23 -1.05 7.43 5.93
CA ARG A 23 0.22 8.07 6.31
C ARG A 23 1.43 7.52 5.56
N LEU A 24 1.39 6.25 5.18
CA LEU A 24 2.46 5.60 4.40
C LEU A 24 2.42 6.02 2.93
N LEU A 25 1.25 6.40 2.42
CA LEU A 25 1.04 6.79 1.02
C LEU A 25 1.47 8.23 0.76
N THR A 26 2.77 8.44 0.60
CA THR A 26 3.37 9.74 0.28
C THR A 26 3.61 9.90 -1.22
N ARG A 27 4.10 11.05 -1.70
CA ARG A 27 4.52 11.22 -3.10
C ARG A 27 5.60 10.21 -3.52
N GLN A 28 6.54 9.93 -2.63
CA GLN A 28 7.65 8.99 -2.85
C GLN A 28 7.24 7.53 -2.66
N THR A 29 6.17 7.29 -1.88
CA THR A 29 5.62 5.95 -1.61
C THR A 29 4.19 5.86 -2.19
N PRO A 30 4.04 5.60 -3.49
CA PRO A 30 2.74 5.64 -4.16
C PRO A 30 1.80 4.48 -3.82
N ALA A 31 2.33 3.42 -3.22
CA ALA A 31 1.59 2.22 -2.89
C ALA A 31 2.13 1.55 -1.62
N VAL A 32 1.26 0.78 -0.96
CA VAL A 32 1.61 -0.19 0.09
C VAL A 32 1.18 -1.57 -0.37
N VAL A 33 1.92 -2.61 0.03
CA VAL A 33 1.51 -4.01 -0.18
C VAL A 33 0.77 -4.53 1.04
N VAL A 34 -0.33 -5.24 0.81
CA VAL A 34 -1.15 -5.82 1.88
C VAL A 34 -0.72 -7.25 2.11
N ARG A 35 -0.55 -7.62 3.38
CA ARG A 35 -0.32 -8.99 3.80
C ARG A 35 -1.41 -9.47 4.73
N GLU A 36 -1.78 -10.73 4.57
CA GLU A 36 -2.64 -11.45 5.51
C GLU A 36 -2.01 -12.79 5.80
N ASN A 37 -1.88 -13.15 7.07
CA ASN A 37 -1.27 -14.42 7.50
C ASN A 37 0.13 -14.68 6.87
N GLY A 38 0.90 -13.61 6.65
CA GLY A 38 2.24 -13.66 6.06
C GLY A 38 2.28 -13.78 4.53
N ALA A 39 1.13 -13.94 3.86
CA ALA A 39 1.03 -13.96 2.41
C ALA A 39 0.78 -12.55 1.86
N LEU A 40 1.37 -12.21 0.71
CA LEU A 40 1.04 -10.98 -0.02
C LEU A 40 -0.31 -11.19 -0.72
N THR A 41 -1.31 -10.40 -0.33
CA THR A 41 -2.70 -10.56 -0.78
C THR A 41 -3.17 -9.43 -1.68
N GLY A 42 -2.52 -8.27 -1.65
CA GLY A 42 -2.93 -7.13 -2.46
C GLY A 42 -1.99 -5.94 -2.44
N ILE A 43 -2.44 -4.86 -3.09
CA ILE A 43 -1.77 -3.56 -3.15
C ILE A 43 -2.84 -2.47 -2.97
N ILE A 44 -2.52 -1.43 -2.18
CA ILE A 44 -3.34 -0.24 -2.04
C ILE A 44 -2.53 0.93 -2.58
N THR A 45 -3.13 1.72 -3.46
CA THR A 45 -2.52 2.89 -4.09
C THR A 45 -3.16 4.18 -3.59
N ARG A 46 -2.50 5.32 -3.84
CA ARG A 46 -3.11 6.64 -3.60
C ARG A 46 -4.44 6.83 -4.35
N TYR A 47 -4.61 6.20 -5.51
CA TYR A 47 -5.86 6.30 -6.28
C TYR A 47 -7.03 5.64 -5.54
N ASP A 48 -6.79 4.49 -4.91
CA ASP A 48 -7.81 3.76 -4.15
C ASP A 48 -8.34 4.61 -2.98
N MET A 49 -7.45 5.37 -2.31
CA MET A 49 -7.83 6.31 -1.25
C MET A 49 -8.76 7.41 -1.75
N VAL A 50 -8.44 8.02 -2.89
CA VAL A 50 -9.29 9.07 -3.48
C VAL A 50 -10.65 8.47 -3.84
N ARG A 51 -10.65 7.32 -4.50
CA ARG A 51 -11.89 6.63 -4.90
C ARG A 51 -12.77 6.27 -3.70
N GLN A 52 -12.18 5.90 -2.57
CA GLN A 52 -12.92 5.58 -1.34
C GLN A 52 -13.56 6.82 -0.68
N LEU A 53 -12.92 7.99 -0.80
CA LEU A 53 -13.45 9.25 -0.23
C LEU A 53 -14.50 9.93 -1.11
N THR A 54 -14.44 9.70 -2.42
CA THR A 54 -15.38 10.28 -3.39
C THR A 54 -16.52 9.34 -3.79
N GLY A 55 -16.51 8.11 -3.25
CA GLY A 55 -17.49 7.06 -3.53
C GLY A 55 -18.69 7.10 -2.61
#